data_AF-A0A3D3L870-F1
#
_entry.id   AF-A0A3D3L870-F1
#
_cell.length_a   1.000
_cell.length_b   1.000
_cell.length_c   1.000
_cell.angle_alpha   90.00
_cell.angle_beta   90.00
_cell.angle_gamma   90.00
#
_symmetry.space_group_name_H-M   'P 1'
#
loop_
_entity.id
_entity.type
_entity.pdbx_description
1 polymer ?
#
loop_
_entity_poly.entity_id
_entity_poly.type
_entity_poly.pdbx_seq_one_letter_code
_entity_poly.pdbx_strand_id
1 'polypeptide(L)'
;MLAVVDLTPEIAWTEPALELPVALDEPVVQGFVAVDDHRLSELWLVIDAGGGAIDRRSIAHPEGPSHPGVVRLSAVELDARPGDTISYWIEASDLDDVSGPNVGRSETRVLRVASASTERAEALADLEGARDAGLDALADRLELPVTLPPSAEPTAEGAPDEAARARHRATSASSTAFAERLAALGREPLEGFDAGVVDPSVLAAMARRLGRALADEARAYGPRLGPEAARRASDESLVTMLEDQTLFLDDLLARARIDDAASIARELDALRREMTSLLAELRRTDSPEARAALLAALRRAQARAAELAQRIAAMGNDVPSEFLNTDALPQRETQDALRAMQDAIENDDLDAAERALADLERQIEAMAGALSGAEGELADARFGPRERAMAEAMDALAGLETEQRGLAERSEGLRRDAAERALRARDALDAIPEDALGPYDREMLDRVRQRLTDVEDTLRAGDLGEARRMAAEAHADATGLARDLELSALMFAGRDGQVADAARNAQRASQSTRELSERLEDVLPRLGEHLADEERQQLRGDAPRQTATNEAAQRLAEAFRAEPDGQPLSPESADAVDEARTAMD
;
A
#
# COMPACT_ATOMS: atom_id res chain seq x y z
N MET A 1 -33.65 -70.72 6.70
CA MET A 1 -32.38 -70.01 6.63
C MET A 1 -32.76 -68.61 6.20
N LEU A 2 -32.73 -67.64 7.13
CA LEU A 2 -33.03 -66.24 6.81
C LEU A 2 -31.83 -65.74 6.01
N ALA A 3 -32.03 -65.44 4.73
CA ALA A 3 -31.04 -64.69 3.97
C ALA A 3 -30.95 -63.30 4.62
N VAL A 4 -29.82 -63.03 5.27
CA VAL A 4 -29.49 -61.67 5.67
C VAL A 4 -29.22 -60.94 4.37
N VAL A 5 -29.92 -59.83 4.16
CA VAL A 5 -29.77 -58.99 2.97
C VAL A 5 -28.47 -58.21 3.15
N ASP A 6 -27.57 -58.32 2.17
CA ASP A 6 -26.32 -57.55 2.08
C ASP A 6 -26.65 -56.07 1.92
N LEU A 7 -26.02 -55.19 2.69
CA LEU A 7 -26.32 -53.76 2.69
C LEU A 7 -25.33 -53.01 1.79
N THR A 8 -25.78 -51.94 1.16
CA THR A 8 -24.90 -51.07 0.39
C THR A 8 -23.88 -50.37 1.29
N PRO A 9 -22.61 -50.23 0.87
CA PRO A 9 -21.61 -49.47 1.60
C PRO A 9 -22.06 -48.04 1.95
N GLU A 10 -21.73 -47.57 3.15
CA GLU A 10 -21.96 -46.19 3.59
C GLU A 10 -20.65 -45.38 3.59
N ILE A 11 -20.71 -44.14 3.10
CA ILE A 11 -19.54 -43.26 3.01
C ILE A 11 -19.88 -41.91 3.63
N ALA A 12 -19.06 -41.50 4.60
CA ALA A 12 -19.19 -40.21 5.28
C ALA A 12 -17.90 -39.39 5.14
N TRP A 13 -18.06 -38.10 4.89
CA TRP A 13 -16.95 -37.14 4.91
C TRP A 13 -16.58 -36.80 6.36
N THR A 14 -15.27 -36.70 6.65
CA THR A 14 -14.79 -36.35 8.00
C THR A 14 -14.56 -34.86 8.18
N GLU A 15 -14.28 -34.15 7.10
CA GLU A 15 -14.08 -32.69 7.09
C GLU A 15 -15.34 -31.97 6.64
N PRO A 16 -15.57 -30.71 7.06
CA PRO A 16 -16.72 -29.93 6.62
C PRO A 16 -16.68 -29.68 5.10
N ALA A 17 -17.83 -29.36 4.52
CA ALA A 17 -17.88 -28.91 3.13
C ALA A 17 -17.11 -27.59 3.00
N LEU A 18 -16.44 -27.40 1.86
CA LEU A 18 -15.82 -26.11 1.56
C LEU A 18 -16.91 -25.14 1.16
N GLU A 19 -17.16 -24.15 2.02
CA GLU A 19 -18.08 -23.06 1.73
C GLU A 19 -17.40 -21.92 0.96
N LEU A 20 -16.06 -21.91 0.95
CA LEU A 20 -15.27 -20.90 0.29
C LEU A 20 -14.72 -21.37 -1.08
N PRO A 21 -14.61 -20.46 -2.04
CA PRO A 21 -13.84 -20.63 -3.26
C PRO A 21 -12.39 -21.00 -2.96
N VAL A 22 -11.79 -21.82 -3.83
CA VAL A 22 -10.40 -22.27 -3.63
C VAL A 22 -9.51 -21.74 -4.75
N ALA A 23 -8.36 -21.20 -4.38
CA ALA A 23 -7.35 -20.74 -5.33
C ALA A 23 -6.96 -21.84 -6.32
N LEU A 24 -6.63 -21.45 -7.54
CA LEU A 24 -6.41 -22.38 -8.64
C LEU A 24 -5.20 -23.30 -8.37
N ASP A 25 -4.18 -22.77 -7.72
CA ASP A 25 -2.92 -23.44 -7.34
C ASP A 25 -2.99 -24.17 -5.99
N GLU A 26 -4.04 -23.94 -5.19
CA GLU A 26 -4.18 -24.57 -3.88
C GLU A 26 -4.82 -25.97 -3.99
N PRO A 27 -4.13 -27.03 -3.55
CA PRO A 27 -4.68 -28.37 -3.54
C PRO A 27 -5.61 -28.57 -2.34
N VAL A 28 -6.87 -28.88 -2.61
CA VAL A 28 -7.85 -29.24 -1.59
C VAL A 28 -7.63 -30.67 -1.13
N VAL A 29 -7.58 -30.85 0.18
CA VAL A 29 -7.54 -32.15 0.83
C VAL A 29 -8.89 -32.39 1.51
N GLN A 30 -9.47 -33.58 1.35
CA GLN A 30 -10.74 -33.97 1.97
C GLN A 30 -10.65 -35.40 2.52
N GLY A 31 -10.89 -35.55 3.82
CA GLY A 31 -10.95 -36.85 4.48
C GLY A 31 -12.32 -37.53 4.39
N PHE A 32 -12.34 -38.86 4.30
CA PHE A 32 -13.56 -39.68 4.28
C PHE A 32 -13.39 -41.00 5.05
N VAL A 33 -14.51 -41.61 5.42
CA VAL A 33 -14.59 -42.97 5.95
C VAL A 33 -15.66 -43.74 5.19
N ALA A 34 -15.29 -44.89 4.62
CA ALA A 34 -16.21 -45.86 4.05
C ALA A 34 -16.40 -47.05 5.00
N VAL A 35 -17.62 -47.56 5.13
CA VAL A 35 -17.98 -48.71 5.98
C VAL A 35 -18.95 -49.61 5.24
N ASP A 36 -18.76 -50.92 5.40
CA ASP A 36 -19.60 -51.98 4.87
C ASP A 36 -19.83 -53.04 5.96
N ASP A 37 -20.95 -53.75 5.93
CA ASP A 37 -21.27 -54.78 6.92
C ASP A 37 -20.50 -56.09 6.69
N HIS A 38 -20.00 -56.32 5.46
CA HIS A 38 -19.19 -57.46 5.09
C HIS A 38 -17.74 -57.10 4.73
N ARG A 39 -17.53 -56.50 3.56
CA ARG A 39 -16.21 -56.09 3.06
C ARG A 39 -16.36 -55.14 1.87
N LEU A 40 -15.61 -54.05 1.93
CA LEU A 40 -15.39 -53.15 0.79
C LEU A 40 -14.46 -53.79 -0.24
N SER A 41 -14.74 -53.64 -1.53
CA SER A 41 -13.90 -54.15 -2.63
C SER A 41 -13.11 -53.05 -3.34
N GLU A 42 -13.79 -51.97 -3.75
CA GLU A 42 -13.20 -50.87 -4.52
C GLU A 42 -13.72 -49.51 -4.06
N LEU A 43 -12.83 -48.52 -4.08
CA LEU A 43 -13.15 -47.12 -3.82
C LEU A 43 -12.73 -46.24 -5.00
N TRP A 44 -13.67 -45.43 -5.48
CA TRP A 44 -13.50 -44.55 -6.64
C TRP A 44 -13.86 -43.11 -6.28
N LEU A 45 -13.03 -42.16 -6.74
CA LEU A 45 -13.34 -40.74 -6.76
C LEU A 45 -13.93 -40.41 -8.12
N VAL A 46 -15.13 -39.87 -8.13
CA VAL A 46 -15.82 -39.43 -9.34
C VAL A 46 -15.85 -37.91 -9.36
N ILE A 47 -15.40 -37.31 -10.46
CA ILE A 47 -15.28 -35.88 -10.64
C ILE A 47 -16.04 -35.47 -11.90
N ASP A 48 -16.94 -34.50 -11.75
CA ASP A 48 -17.69 -33.88 -12.82
C ASP A 48 -17.35 -32.39 -12.88
N ALA A 49 -16.61 -31.99 -13.92
CA ALA A 49 -16.19 -30.61 -14.16
C ALA A 49 -17.20 -29.81 -15.01
N GLY A 50 -18.42 -30.32 -15.23
CA GLY A 50 -19.48 -29.59 -15.95
C GLY A 50 -19.36 -29.56 -17.48
N GLY A 51 -18.27 -30.11 -18.05
CA GLY A 51 -18.03 -30.27 -19.49
C GLY A 51 -18.59 -31.55 -20.10
N GLY A 52 -19.27 -32.40 -19.32
CA GLY A 52 -19.89 -33.66 -19.76
C GLY A 52 -18.97 -34.89 -19.74
N ALA A 53 -17.65 -34.72 -19.56
CA ALA A 53 -16.73 -35.81 -19.30
C ALA A 53 -16.61 -36.03 -17.78
N ILE A 54 -17.04 -37.20 -17.30
CA ILE A 54 -16.89 -37.62 -15.90
C ILE A 54 -15.54 -38.31 -15.76
N ASP A 55 -14.64 -37.75 -14.95
CA ASP A 55 -13.36 -38.36 -14.60
C ASP A 55 -13.55 -39.32 -13.41
N ARG A 56 -13.03 -40.55 -13.53
CA ARG A 56 -13.12 -41.59 -12.50
C ARG A 56 -11.73 -42.05 -12.12
N ARG A 57 -11.31 -41.73 -10.90
CA ARG A 57 -9.97 -42.05 -10.36
C ARG A 57 -10.09 -43.12 -9.27
N SER A 58 -9.31 -44.19 -9.38
CA SER A 58 -9.25 -45.23 -8.34
C SER A 58 -8.54 -44.68 -7.10
N ILE A 59 -9.18 -44.80 -5.93
CA ILE A 59 -8.61 -44.37 -4.64
C ILE A 59 -7.85 -45.54 -4.00
N ALA A 60 -8.55 -46.65 -3.76
CA ALA A 60 -8.01 -47.80 -3.04
C ALA A 60 -8.83 -49.09 -3.30
N HIS A 61 -8.23 -50.23 -2.99
CA HIS A 61 -8.86 -51.55 -2.98
C HIS A 61 -8.77 -52.14 -1.56
N PRO A 62 -9.69 -51.75 -0.65
CA PRO A 62 -9.67 -52.21 0.73
C PRO A 62 -9.93 -53.73 0.84
N GLU A 63 -9.39 -54.37 1.88
CA GLU A 63 -9.64 -55.80 2.18
C GLU A 63 -10.49 -56.03 3.44
N GLY A 64 -11.02 -54.95 4.01
CA GLY A 64 -11.76 -54.95 5.28
C GLY A 64 -13.12 -54.25 5.21
N PRO A 65 -13.91 -54.31 6.30
CA PRO A 65 -15.25 -53.72 6.38
C PRO A 65 -15.24 -52.20 6.57
N SER A 66 -14.07 -51.57 6.79
CA SER A 66 -13.98 -50.12 6.91
C SER A 66 -12.64 -49.61 6.39
N HIS A 67 -12.68 -48.45 5.74
CA HIS A 67 -11.51 -47.78 5.21
C HIS A 67 -11.58 -46.25 5.41
N PRO A 68 -10.73 -45.68 6.28
CA PRO A 68 -10.50 -44.24 6.30
C PRO A 68 -9.54 -43.87 5.16
N GLY A 69 -9.81 -42.78 4.46
CA GLY A 69 -9.01 -42.32 3.34
C GLY A 69 -9.00 -40.79 3.21
N VAL A 70 -8.14 -40.31 2.32
CA VAL A 70 -8.01 -38.88 2.00
C VAL A 70 -7.92 -38.74 0.49
N VAL A 71 -8.66 -37.78 -0.07
CA VAL A 71 -8.57 -37.40 -1.48
C VAL A 71 -7.95 -36.00 -1.61
N ARG A 72 -7.14 -35.81 -2.66
CA ARG A 72 -6.55 -34.53 -3.01
C ARG A 72 -7.08 -34.09 -4.36
N LEU A 73 -7.62 -32.89 -4.43
CA LEU A 73 -8.18 -32.26 -5.62
C LEU A 73 -7.33 -31.02 -5.95
N SER A 74 -6.83 -30.94 -7.18
CA SER A 74 -6.15 -29.74 -7.69
C SER A 74 -6.89 -29.24 -8.91
N ALA A 75 -7.31 -27.98 -8.89
CA ALA A 75 -8.01 -27.36 -10.03
C ALA A 75 -7.13 -27.36 -11.29
N VAL A 76 -5.82 -27.11 -11.16
CA VAL A 76 -4.85 -27.19 -12.26
C VAL A 76 -4.79 -28.58 -12.89
N GLU A 77 -4.73 -29.65 -12.08
CA GLU A 77 -4.68 -31.03 -12.60
C GLU A 77 -5.99 -31.47 -13.27
N LEU A 78 -7.08 -30.74 -13.01
CA LEU A 78 -8.40 -30.97 -13.58
C LEU A 78 -8.67 -30.11 -14.82
N ASP A 79 -7.67 -29.35 -15.29
CA ASP A 79 -7.79 -28.37 -16.39
C ASP A 79 -8.92 -27.34 -16.14
N ALA A 80 -9.22 -27.08 -14.87
CA ALA A 80 -10.28 -26.18 -14.47
C ALA A 80 -9.84 -24.72 -14.62
N ARG A 81 -10.76 -23.88 -15.07
CA ARG A 81 -10.56 -22.44 -15.25
C ARG A 81 -11.06 -21.67 -14.03
N PRO A 82 -10.57 -20.44 -13.82
CA PRO A 82 -11.11 -19.55 -12.80
C PRO A 82 -12.64 -19.43 -12.92
N GLY A 83 -13.36 -19.69 -11.81
CA GLY A 83 -14.83 -19.65 -11.77
C GLY A 83 -15.53 -20.98 -12.08
N ASP A 84 -14.81 -22.02 -12.49
CA ASP A 84 -15.40 -23.33 -12.73
C ASP A 84 -15.93 -23.96 -11.44
N THR A 85 -17.00 -24.73 -11.57
CA THR A 85 -17.62 -25.47 -10.46
C THR A 85 -17.44 -26.96 -10.71
N ILE A 86 -16.71 -27.61 -9.82
CA ILE A 86 -16.36 -29.02 -9.90
C ILE A 86 -17.17 -29.78 -8.85
N SER A 87 -18.02 -30.71 -9.29
CA SER A 87 -18.74 -31.60 -8.39
C SER A 87 -17.97 -32.91 -8.22
N TYR A 88 -17.82 -33.41 -7.00
CA TYR A 88 -17.14 -34.67 -6.74
C TYR A 88 -17.83 -35.49 -5.66
N TRP A 89 -17.71 -36.82 -5.77
CA TRP A 89 -18.22 -37.77 -4.79
C TRP A 89 -17.38 -39.04 -4.79
N ILE A 90 -17.55 -39.85 -3.75
CA ILE A 90 -16.89 -41.15 -3.62
C ILE A 90 -17.92 -42.24 -3.85
N GLU A 91 -17.51 -43.28 -4.59
CA GLU A 91 -18.25 -44.52 -4.76
C GLU A 91 -17.47 -45.66 -4.12
N ALA A 92 -18.16 -46.47 -3.33
CA ALA A 92 -17.62 -47.66 -2.69
C ALA A 92 -18.41 -48.87 -3.18
N SER A 93 -17.73 -49.93 -3.59
CA SER A 93 -18.36 -51.20 -3.98
C SER A 93 -18.13 -52.23 -2.89
N ASP A 94 -19.11 -53.10 -2.64
CA ASP A 94 -18.95 -54.29 -1.81
C ASP A 94 -18.40 -55.48 -2.62
N LEU A 95 -18.34 -56.66 -1.99
CA LEU A 95 -17.99 -57.91 -2.65
C LEU A 95 -19.18 -58.89 -2.66
N ASP A 96 -20.38 -58.42 -3.04
CA ASP A 96 -21.56 -59.29 -3.20
C ASP A 96 -21.40 -60.20 -4.43
N ASP A 97 -21.22 -61.51 -4.18
CA ASP A 97 -21.08 -62.55 -5.21
C ASP A 97 -22.42 -63.23 -5.58
N VAL A 98 -23.51 -62.83 -4.93
CA VAL A 98 -24.85 -63.43 -5.07
C VAL A 98 -25.74 -62.58 -5.99
N SER A 99 -25.78 -61.26 -5.78
CA SER A 99 -26.66 -60.32 -6.50
C SER A 99 -25.94 -59.49 -7.55
N GLY A 100 -24.60 -59.44 -7.48
CA GLY A 100 -23.75 -58.44 -8.12
C GLY A 100 -23.39 -57.34 -7.12
N PRO A 101 -22.24 -56.67 -7.28
CA PRO A 101 -21.70 -55.77 -6.27
C PRO A 101 -22.62 -54.57 -6.04
N ASN A 102 -22.98 -54.29 -4.78
CA ASN A 102 -23.72 -53.10 -4.43
C ASN A 102 -22.77 -51.91 -4.31
N VAL A 103 -23.21 -50.75 -4.83
CA VAL A 103 -22.42 -49.52 -4.86
C VAL A 103 -23.05 -48.48 -3.96
N GLY A 104 -22.33 -48.11 -2.91
CA GLY A 104 -22.61 -46.97 -2.05
C GLY A 104 -22.03 -45.66 -2.60
N ARG A 105 -22.74 -44.55 -2.42
CA ARG A 105 -22.31 -43.22 -2.87
C ARG A 105 -22.30 -42.23 -1.70
N SER A 106 -21.24 -41.42 -1.61
CA SER A 106 -21.18 -40.32 -0.63
C SER A 106 -22.11 -39.16 -1.00
N GLU A 107 -22.32 -38.25 -0.05
CA GLU A 107 -22.84 -36.91 -0.37
C GLU A 107 -21.95 -36.25 -1.44
N THR A 108 -22.58 -35.58 -2.41
CA THR A 108 -21.85 -34.87 -3.48
C THR A 108 -21.38 -33.53 -2.95
N ARG A 109 -20.08 -33.28 -3.11
CA ARG A 109 -19.46 -32.00 -2.74
C ARG A 109 -19.19 -31.17 -3.97
N VAL A 110 -19.18 -29.86 -3.77
CA VAL A 110 -18.94 -28.88 -4.82
C VAL A 110 -17.71 -28.08 -4.44
N LEU A 111 -16.77 -27.98 -5.36
CA LEU A 111 -15.59 -27.14 -5.27
C LEU A 111 -15.72 -26.02 -6.31
N ARG A 112 -15.66 -24.77 -5.86
CA ARG A 112 -15.68 -23.61 -6.75
C ARG A 112 -14.25 -23.05 -6.85
N VAL A 113 -13.74 -22.94 -8.06
CA VAL A 113 -12.41 -22.39 -8.30
C VAL A 113 -12.47 -20.87 -8.21
N ALA A 114 -11.56 -20.26 -7.45
CA ALA A 114 -11.47 -18.81 -7.30
C ALA A 114 -11.30 -18.14 -8.68
N SER A 115 -11.86 -16.95 -8.80
CA SER A 115 -11.80 -16.12 -9.98
C SER A 115 -11.62 -14.68 -9.56
N ALA A 116 -11.16 -13.81 -10.45
CA ALA A 116 -11.14 -12.37 -10.19
C ALA A 116 -12.51 -11.83 -9.75
N SER A 117 -13.64 -12.41 -10.22
CA SER A 117 -14.97 -12.05 -9.72
C SER A 117 -15.25 -12.50 -8.29
N THR A 118 -14.63 -13.60 -7.88
CA THR A 118 -14.79 -14.19 -6.55
C THR A 118 -13.90 -13.51 -5.53
N GLU A 119 -12.64 -13.25 -5.87
CA GLU A 119 -11.70 -12.44 -5.08
C GLU A 119 -12.29 -11.04 -4.83
N ARG A 120 -12.85 -10.38 -5.85
CA ARG A 120 -13.58 -9.11 -5.68
C ARG A 120 -14.76 -9.22 -4.73
N ALA A 121 -15.51 -10.32 -4.77
CA ALA A 121 -16.67 -10.51 -3.89
C ALA A 121 -16.23 -10.64 -2.42
N GLU A 122 -15.14 -11.36 -2.16
CA GLU A 122 -14.55 -11.49 -0.82
C GLU A 122 -13.99 -10.16 -0.34
N ALA A 123 -13.23 -9.46 -1.18
CA ALA A 123 -12.70 -8.13 -0.87
C ALA A 123 -13.83 -7.11 -0.57
N LEU A 124 -14.93 -7.14 -1.31
CA LEU A 124 -16.12 -6.32 -1.02
C LEU A 124 -16.75 -6.69 0.32
N ALA A 125 -16.87 -7.98 0.62
CA ALA A 125 -17.42 -8.45 1.89
C ALA A 125 -16.54 -8.04 3.09
N ASP A 126 -15.22 -8.04 2.93
CA ASP A 126 -14.30 -7.59 3.96
C ASP A 126 -14.37 -6.07 4.18
N LEU A 127 -14.49 -5.29 3.11
CA LEU A 127 -14.74 -3.84 3.18
C LEU A 127 -16.07 -3.53 3.87
N GLU A 128 -17.15 -4.22 3.49
CA GLU A 128 -18.47 -4.13 4.14
C GLU A 128 -18.37 -4.47 5.63
N GLY A 129 -17.71 -5.58 5.97
CA GLY A 129 -17.50 -5.99 7.35
C GLY A 129 -16.69 -4.97 8.17
N ALA A 130 -15.76 -4.24 7.55
CA ALA A 130 -15.04 -3.15 8.20
C ALA A 130 -15.94 -1.92 8.39
N ARG A 131 -16.72 -1.53 7.38
CA ARG A 131 -17.68 -0.41 7.44
C ARG A 131 -18.74 -0.64 8.52
N ASP A 132 -19.29 -1.84 8.59
CA ASP A 132 -20.29 -2.21 9.62
C ASP A 132 -19.68 -2.21 11.03
N ALA A 133 -18.44 -2.70 11.20
CA ALA A 133 -17.75 -2.59 12.48
C ALA A 133 -17.48 -1.13 12.89
N GLY A 134 -17.25 -0.23 11.93
CA GLY A 134 -17.16 1.21 12.16
C GLY A 134 -18.48 1.80 12.63
N LEU A 135 -19.60 1.43 11.99
CA LEU A 135 -20.95 1.81 12.40
C LEU A 135 -21.29 1.29 13.81
N ASP A 136 -20.94 0.04 14.14
CA ASP A 136 -21.14 -0.53 15.47
C ASP A 136 -20.33 0.24 16.53
N ALA A 137 -19.08 0.57 16.24
CA ALA A 137 -18.23 1.36 17.13
C ALA A 137 -18.78 2.78 17.37
N LEU A 138 -19.34 3.40 16.32
CA LEU A 138 -20.02 4.69 16.42
C LEU A 138 -21.30 4.59 17.25
N ALA A 139 -22.14 3.60 16.95
CA ALA A 139 -23.40 3.38 17.64
C ALA A 139 -23.16 3.19 19.15
N ASP A 140 -22.23 2.33 19.54
CA ASP A 140 -21.89 2.09 20.94
C ASP A 140 -21.47 3.38 21.67
N ARG A 141 -20.65 4.23 21.03
CA ARG A 141 -20.18 5.49 21.64
C ARG A 141 -21.28 6.54 21.74
N LEU A 142 -22.14 6.64 20.73
CA LEU A 142 -23.27 7.58 20.70
C LEU A 142 -24.39 7.17 21.68
N GLU A 143 -24.65 5.87 21.83
CA GLU A 143 -25.63 5.33 22.78
C GLU A 143 -25.14 5.41 24.24
N LEU A 144 -23.81 5.33 24.45
CA LEU A 144 -23.18 5.40 25.76
C LEU A 144 -22.32 6.67 25.90
N PRO A 145 -22.90 7.89 25.92
CA PRO A 145 -22.10 9.11 26.03
C PRO A 145 -21.40 9.23 27.39
N VAL A 146 -20.29 9.97 27.45
CA VAL A 146 -19.60 10.33 28.70
C VAL A 146 -20.48 11.28 29.54
N THR A 147 -21.44 10.71 30.29
CA THR A 147 -22.41 11.44 31.12
C THR A 147 -21.79 12.00 32.41
N LEU A 148 -22.23 13.23 32.75
CA LEU A 148 -22.31 13.75 34.12
C LEU A 148 -23.46 13.02 34.84
N PRO A 149 -23.35 12.59 36.10
CA PRO A 149 -24.56 12.31 36.86
C PRO A 149 -25.09 13.60 37.51
N PRO A 150 -26.23 14.17 37.08
CA PRO A 150 -27.14 14.75 38.05
C PRO A 150 -27.98 13.60 38.62
N SER A 151 -27.82 13.33 39.92
CA SER A 151 -28.72 12.50 40.74
C SER A 151 -28.53 10.97 40.73
N ALA A 152 -27.30 10.45 40.70
CA ALA A 152 -27.07 9.19 41.40
C ALA A 152 -26.88 9.53 42.88
N GLU A 153 -27.80 9.12 43.75
CA GLU A 153 -27.57 9.22 45.20
C GLU A 153 -26.22 8.57 45.52
N PRO A 154 -25.33 9.25 46.29
CA PRO A 154 -24.00 8.75 46.60
C PRO A 154 -24.15 7.55 47.53
N THR A 155 -24.31 6.38 46.93
CA THR A 155 -24.39 5.10 47.62
C THR A 155 -23.20 4.28 47.16
N ALA A 156 -22.23 4.16 48.07
CA ALA A 156 -20.89 3.55 47.95
C ALA A 156 -19.77 4.39 47.28
N GLU A 157 -18.64 4.51 47.99
CA GLU A 157 -17.36 4.97 47.42
C GLU A 157 -16.95 4.06 46.25
N GLY A 158 -16.71 4.63 45.06
CA GLY A 158 -16.19 3.92 43.88
C GLY A 158 -17.21 3.53 42.80
N ALA A 159 -18.51 3.60 43.06
CA ALA A 159 -19.56 3.31 42.07
C ALA A 159 -19.48 4.14 40.75
N PRO A 160 -19.21 5.48 40.76
CA PRO A 160 -19.09 6.25 39.52
C PRO A 160 -17.82 5.91 38.71
N ASP A 161 -16.74 5.51 39.38
CA ASP A 161 -15.48 5.12 38.71
C ASP A 161 -15.63 3.76 38.02
N GLU A 162 -16.35 2.82 38.64
CA GLU A 162 -16.66 1.52 38.05
C GLU A 162 -17.57 1.65 36.83
N ALA A 163 -18.60 2.50 36.90
CA ALA A 163 -19.49 2.79 35.77
C ALA A 163 -18.72 3.39 34.58
N ALA A 164 -17.82 4.36 34.84
CA ALA A 164 -16.97 4.96 33.80
C ALA A 164 -16.06 3.91 33.12
N ARG A 165 -15.48 3.00 33.91
CA ARG A 165 -14.64 1.90 33.39
C ARG A 165 -15.46 0.84 32.63
N ALA A 166 -16.68 0.55 33.09
CA ALA A 166 -17.57 -0.37 32.40
C ALA A 166 -17.97 0.17 31.01
N ARG A 167 -18.31 1.46 30.93
CA ARG A 167 -18.56 2.16 29.67
C ARG A 167 -17.35 2.08 28.74
N HIS A 168 -16.16 2.45 29.23
CA HIS A 168 -14.93 2.38 28.43
C HIS A 168 -14.65 0.96 27.90
N ARG A 169 -14.86 -0.09 28.69
CA ARG A 169 -14.69 -1.47 28.21
C ARG A 169 -15.65 -1.82 27.08
N ALA A 170 -16.90 -1.37 27.15
CA ALA A 170 -17.89 -1.60 26.10
C ALA A 170 -17.50 -0.88 24.81
N THR A 171 -17.27 0.44 24.86
CA THR A 171 -16.96 1.25 23.67
C THR A 171 -15.59 0.93 23.06
N SER A 172 -14.61 0.52 23.89
CA SER A 172 -13.28 0.14 23.38
C SER A 172 -13.29 -1.20 22.66
N ALA A 173 -14.19 -2.12 23.03
CA ALA A 173 -14.25 -3.44 22.40
C ALA A 173 -14.64 -3.33 20.92
N SER A 174 -15.73 -2.61 20.61
CA SER A 174 -16.16 -2.35 19.24
C SER A 174 -15.17 -1.49 18.46
N SER A 175 -14.63 -0.43 19.07
CA SER A 175 -13.59 0.39 18.42
C SER A 175 -12.31 -0.40 18.10
N THR A 176 -11.92 -1.35 18.96
CA THR A 176 -10.75 -2.23 18.72
C THR A 176 -11.04 -3.22 17.60
N ALA A 177 -12.24 -3.83 17.57
CA ALA A 177 -12.64 -4.73 16.49
C ALA A 177 -12.62 -4.04 15.13
N PHE A 178 -13.07 -2.78 15.06
CA PHE A 178 -12.94 -1.96 13.85
C PHE A 178 -11.48 -1.73 13.44
N ALA A 179 -10.62 -1.34 14.39
CA ALA A 179 -9.19 -1.14 14.13
C ALA A 179 -8.50 -2.42 13.62
N GLU A 180 -8.86 -3.58 14.15
CA GLU A 180 -8.32 -4.88 13.72
C GLU A 180 -8.74 -5.23 12.28
N ARG A 181 -9.99 -4.96 11.89
CA ARG A 181 -10.46 -5.16 10.52
C ARG A 181 -9.76 -4.24 9.53
N LEU A 182 -9.62 -2.95 9.86
CA LEU A 182 -8.82 -2.01 9.06
C LEU A 182 -7.37 -2.47 8.92
N ALA A 183 -6.78 -2.98 10.00
CA ALA A 183 -5.41 -3.48 9.98
C ALA A 183 -5.26 -4.75 9.13
N ALA A 184 -6.27 -5.61 9.08
CA ALA A 184 -6.28 -6.80 8.22
C ALA A 184 -6.32 -6.41 6.73
N LEU A 185 -7.27 -5.52 6.37
CA LEU A 185 -7.40 -4.96 5.02
C LEU A 185 -6.15 -4.19 4.56
N GLY A 186 -5.39 -3.61 5.50
CA GLY A 186 -4.18 -2.85 5.20
C GLY A 186 -2.89 -3.66 5.02
N ARG A 187 -2.92 -4.99 5.18
CA ARG A 187 -1.70 -5.84 5.06
C ARG A 187 -1.38 -6.24 3.63
N GLU A 188 -2.42 -6.56 2.86
CA GLU A 188 -2.29 -7.08 1.51
C GLU A 188 -3.16 -6.27 0.55
N PRO A 189 -2.73 -6.11 -0.72
CA PRO A 189 -3.61 -5.60 -1.76
C PRO A 189 -4.89 -6.42 -1.82
N LEU A 190 -6.04 -5.76 -1.91
CA LEU A 190 -7.29 -6.45 -2.18
C LEU A 190 -7.23 -7.05 -3.58
N GLU A 191 -7.18 -8.37 -3.65
CA GLU A 191 -7.12 -9.11 -4.90
C GLU A 191 -8.39 -8.88 -5.74
N GLY A 192 -8.21 -8.87 -7.05
CA GLY A 192 -9.31 -8.71 -8.02
C GLY A 192 -9.71 -7.28 -8.37
N PHE A 193 -9.23 -6.25 -7.66
CA PHE A 193 -9.44 -4.84 -8.01
C PHE A 193 -8.26 -4.23 -8.79
N ASP A 194 -8.54 -3.26 -9.66
CA ASP A 194 -7.49 -2.51 -10.35
C ASP A 194 -6.66 -1.67 -9.36
N ALA A 195 -5.36 -1.53 -9.65
CA ALA A 195 -4.43 -0.77 -8.83
C ALA A 195 -4.87 0.70 -8.76
N GLY A 196 -5.36 1.13 -7.59
CA GLY A 196 -5.83 2.50 -7.34
C GLY A 196 -7.31 2.60 -6.93
N VAL A 197 -8.09 1.51 -7.00
CA VAL A 197 -9.46 1.49 -6.47
C VAL A 197 -9.45 1.48 -4.94
N VAL A 198 -8.61 0.61 -4.35
CA VAL A 198 -8.37 0.54 -2.90
C VAL A 198 -6.88 0.59 -2.64
N ASP A 199 -6.45 1.53 -1.80
CA ASP A 199 -5.06 1.63 -1.33
C ASP A 199 -4.94 1.04 0.10
N PRO A 200 -4.32 -0.15 0.27
CA PRO A 200 -4.16 -0.79 1.57
C PRO A 200 -3.38 0.08 2.56
N SER A 201 -2.48 0.95 2.07
CA SER A 201 -1.67 1.80 2.94
C SER A 201 -2.53 2.83 3.70
N VAL A 202 -3.62 3.30 3.08
CA VAL A 202 -4.58 4.22 3.70
C VAL A 202 -5.33 3.51 4.83
N LEU A 203 -5.83 2.30 4.58
CA LEU A 203 -6.52 1.49 5.59
C LEU A 203 -5.59 1.12 6.75
N ALA A 204 -4.33 0.78 6.45
CA ALA A 204 -3.33 0.54 7.46
C ALA A 204 -3.03 1.80 8.31
N ALA A 205 -2.97 2.98 7.68
CA ALA A 205 -2.77 4.25 8.37
C ALA A 205 -3.97 4.60 9.27
N MET A 206 -5.20 4.38 8.79
CA MET A 206 -6.44 4.54 9.58
C MET A 206 -6.40 3.66 10.83
N ALA A 207 -6.05 2.37 10.68
CA ALA A 207 -5.93 1.42 11.78
C ALA A 207 -4.91 1.89 12.83
N ARG A 208 -3.73 2.35 12.38
CA ARG A 208 -2.67 2.86 13.27
C ARG A 208 -3.10 4.13 13.99
N ARG A 209 -3.80 5.06 13.33
CA ARG A 209 -4.32 6.29 13.93
C ARG A 209 -5.34 5.97 15.02
N LEU A 210 -6.31 5.11 14.69
CA LEU A 210 -7.35 4.67 15.64
C LEU A 210 -6.72 3.92 16.83
N GLY A 211 -5.79 3.00 16.57
CA GLY A 211 -5.06 2.29 17.63
C GLY A 211 -4.29 3.21 18.58
N ARG A 212 -3.67 4.29 18.08
CA ARG A 212 -3.04 5.33 18.91
C ARG A 212 -4.06 6.07 19.77
N ALA A 213 -5.17 6.50 19.18
CA ALA A 213 -6.23 7.22 19.90
C ALA A 213 -6.87 6.35 21.00
N LEU A 214 -7.09 5.05 20.74
CA LEU A 214 -7.58 4.09 21.74
C LEU A 214 -6.56 3.86 22.87
N ALA A 215 -5.26 3.79 22.55
CA ALA A 215 -4.22 3.67 23.55
C ALA A 215 -4.13 4.92 24.45
N ASP A 216 -4.34 6.10 23.88
CA ASP A 216 -4.38 7.36 24.62
C ASP A 216 -5.62 7.43 25.54
N GLU A 217 -6.79 7.03 25.04
CA GLU A 217 -8.03 6.90 25.83
C GLU A 217 -7.84 5.93 27.00
N ALA A 218 -7.24 4.76 26.75
CA ALA A 218 -6.99 3.75 27.79
C ALA A 218 -6.13 4.29 28.95
N ARG A 219 -5.20 5.22 28.69
CA ARG A 219 -4.42 5.88 29.76
C ARG A 219 -5.30 6.77 30.64
N ALA A 220 -6.31 7.42 30.08
CA ALA A 220 -7.27 8.23 30.85
C ALA A 220 -8.18 7.38 31.76
N TYR A 221 -8.37 6.09 31.43
CA TYR A 221 -9.13 5.11 32.20
C TYR A 221 -8.25 4.16 33.06
N GLY A 222 -6.98 4.50 33.26
CA GLY A 222 -6.02 3.72 34.03
C GLY A 222 -6.32 3.60 35.54
N PRO A 223 -5.34 3.14 36.36
CA PRO A 223 -5.54 2.92 37.79
C PRO A 223 -6.06 4.15 38.53
N ARG A 224 -5.56 5.34 38.18
CA ARG A 224 -6.13 6.64 38.56
C ARG A 224 -6.96 7.15 37.40
N LEU A 225 -8.25 7.32 37.64
CA LEU A 225 -9.17 7.84 36.64
C LEU A 225 -8.81 9.30 36.32
N GLY A 226 -8.59 9.61 35.04
CA GLY A 226 -8.32 10.97 34.59
C GLY A 226 -9.53 11.90 34.76
N PRO A 227 -9.41 13.22 34.63
CA PRO A 227 -10.54 14.14 34.74
C PRO A 227 -11.64 13.86 33.71
N GLU A 228 -12.91 14.04 34.08
CA GLU A 228 -14.06 13.81 33.18
C GLU A 228 -13.97 14.62 31.89
N ALA A 229 -13.55 15.89 31.97
CA ALA A 229 -13.38 16.75 30.80
C ALA A 229 -12.36 16.17 29.80
N ALA A 230 -11.27 15.56 30.29
CA ALA A 230 -10.27 14.94 29.42
C ALA A 230 -10.82 13.67 28.76
N ARG A 231 -11.60 12.86 29.49
CA ARG A 231 -12.25 11.66 28.94
C ARG A 231 -13.30 12.02 27.89
N ARG A 232 -14.10 13.07 28.14
CA ARG A 232 -15.07 13.60 27.17
C ARG A 232 -14.39 14.08 25.90
N ALA A 233 -13.34 14.89 26.01
CA ALA A 233 -12.61 15.38 24.85
C ALA A 233 -11.99 14.24 24.03
N SER A 234 -11.46 13.21 24.71
CA SER A 234 -10.95 12.01 24.05
C SER A 234 -12.05 11.24 23.32
N ASP A 235 -13.23 11.10 23.93
CA ASP A 235 -14.37 10.40 23.35
C ASP A 235 -14.96 11.14 22.15
N GLU A 236 -15.14 12.47 22.25
CA GLU A 236 -15.57 13.34 21.14
C GLU A 236 -14.61 13.24 19.96
N SER A 237 -13.28 13.28 20.21
CA SER A 237 -12.28 13.10 19.16
C SER A 237 -12.33 11.73 18.51
N LEU A 238 -12.65 10.68 19.28
CA LEU A 238 -12.80 9.32 18.76
C LEU A 238 -14.08 9.17 17.94
N VAL A 239 -15.19 9.80 18.36
CA VAL A 239 -16.43 9.82 17.59
C VAL A 239 -16.20 10.47 16.24
N THR A 240 -15.63 11.68 16.19
CA THR A 240 -15.33 12.34 14.91
C THR A 240 -14.41 11.50 14.03
N MET A 241 -13.34 10.92 14.59
CA MET A 241 -12.45 10.06 13.82
C MET A 241 -13.17 8.82 13.25
N LEU A 242 -14.03 8.17 14.04
CA LEU A 242 -14.80 7.02 13.59
C LEU A 242 -15.83 7.42 12.54
N GLU A 243 -16.45 8.59 12.64
CA GLU A 243 -17.38 9.14 11.65
C GLU A 243 -16.66 9.32 10.30
N ASP A 244 -15.53 10.02 10.31
CA ASP A 244 -14.73 10.28 9.11
C ASP A 244 -14.21 8.97 8.48
N GLN A 245 -13.74 8.03 9.31
CA GLN A 245 -13.24 6.74 8.83
C GLN A 245 -14.36 5.85 8.27
N THR A 246 -15.54 5.88 8.87
CA THR A 246 -16.69 5.09 8.39
C THR A 246 -17.26 5.68 7.10
N LEU A 247 -17.37 7.01 7.00
CA LEU A 247 -17.79 7.68 5.77
C LEU A 247 -16.81 7.40 4.62
N PHE A 248 -15.50 7.45 4.90
CA PHE A 248 -14.49 7.10 3.90
C PHE A 248 -14.63 5.66 3.41
N LEU A 249 -14.89 4.70 4.30
CA LEU A 249 -15.14 3.31 3.90
C LEU A 249 -16.42 3.16 3.08
N ASP A 250 -17.45 3.95 3.35
CA ASP A 250 -18.69 3.96 2.58
C ASP A 250 -18.44 4.48 1.14
N ASP A 251 -17.70 5.60 1.00
CA ASP A 251 -17.29 6.14 -0.29
C ASP A 251 -16.39 5.15 -1.06
N LEU A 252 -15.47 4.48 -0.36
CA LEU A 252 -14.57 3.46 -0.94
C LEU A 252 -15.35 2.24 -1.41
N LEU A 253 -16.31 1.77 -0.62
CA LEU A 253 -17.18 0.65 -0.96
C LEU A 253 -18.06 0.98 -2.17
N ALA A 254 -18.61 2.19 -2.23
CA ALA A 254 -19.37 2.67 -3.39
C ALA A 254 -18.53 2.62 -4.67
N ARG A 255 -17.29 3.12 -4.61
CA ARG A 255 -16.34 3.06 -5.74
C ARG A 255 -16.01 1.62 -6.14
N ALA A 256 -15.68 0.76 -5.17
CA ALA A 256 -15.34 -0.64 -5.43
C ALA A 256 -16.50 -1.39 -6.09
N ARG A 257 -17.75 -1.14 -5.69
CA ARG A 257 -18.92 -1.77 -6.32
C ARG A 257 -19.17 -1.30 -7.75
N ILE A 258 -18.93 -0.02 -8.04
CA ILE A 258 -19.03 0.50 -9.42
C ILE A 258 -17.96 -0.16 -10.30
N ASP A 259 -16.71 -0.26 -9.84
CA ASP A 259 -15.65 -0.94 -10.60
C ASP A 259 -15.95 -2.44 -10.78
N ASP A 260 -16.49 -3.12 -9.76
CA ASP A 260 -16.92 -4.51 -9.86
C ASP A 260 -17.95 -4.71 -10.98
N ALA A 261 -18.97 -3.85 -11.03
CA ALA A 261 -19.96 -3.84 -12.10
C ALA A 261 -19.35 -3.50 -13.47
N ALA A 262 -18.43 -2.52 -13.53
CA ALA A 262 -17.74 -2.13 -14.75
C ALA A 262 -16.89 -3.28 -15.31
N SER A 263 -16.21 -4.01 -14.44
CA SER A 263 -15.40 -5.17 -14.80
C SER A 263 -16.26 -6.33 -15.33
N ILE A 264 -17.43 -6.59 -14.73
CA ILE A 264 -18.39 -7.58 -15.30
C ILE A 264 -18.90 -7.12 -16.68
N ALA A 265 -19.13 -5.83 -16.88
CA ALA A 265 -19.50 -5.30 -18.20
C ALA A 265 -18.37 -5.49 -19.24
N ARG A 266 -17.10 -5.32 -18.83
CA ARG A 266 -15.92 -5.63 -19.68
C ARG A 266 -15.85 -7.12 -20.03
N GLU A 267 -16.11 -8.01 -19.07
CA GLU A 267 -16.19 -9.47 -19.33
C GLU A 267 -17.32 -9.81 -20.31
N LEU A 268 -18.47 -9.15 -20.17
CA LEU A 268 -19.62 -9.34 -21.06
C LEU A 268 -19.30 -8.86 -22.49
N ASP A 269 -18.55 -7.76 -22.65
CA ASP A 269 -18.07 -7.32 -23.96
C ASP A 269 -17.08 -8.32 -24.58
N ALA A 270 -16.19 -8.92 -23.78
CA ALA A 270 -15.29 -9.96 -24.25
C ALA A 270 -16.04 -11.19 -24.77
N LEU A 271 -17.06 -11.66 -24.02
CA LEU A 271 -17.94 -12.76 -24.45
C LEU A 271 -18.72 -12.41 -25.72
N ARG A 272 -19.17 -11.16 -25.84
CA ARG A 272 -19.82 -10.68 -27.06
C ARG A 272 -18.89 -10.77 -28.27
N ARG A 273 -17.63 -10.33 -28.15
CA ARG A 273 -16.63 -10.45 -29.24
C ARG A 273 -16.34 -11.91 -29.60
N GLU A 274 -16.28 -12.80 -28.60
CA GLU A 274 -16.16 -14.24 -28.81
C GLU A 274 -17.36 -14.78 -29.62
N MET A 275 -18.58 -14.42 -29.22
CA MET A 275 -19.80 -14.78 -29.95
C MET A 275 -19.83 -14.25 -31.38
N THR A 276 -19.34 -13.03 -31.64
CA THR A 276 -19.20 -12.49 -33.01
C THR A 276 -18.30 -13.36 -33.87
N SER A 277 -17.16 -13.79 -33.34
CA SER A 277 -16.23 -14.67 -34.06
C SER A 277 -16.85 -16.04 -34.34
N LEU A 278 -17.52 -16.64 -33.35
CA LEU A 278 -18.17 -17.95 -33.47
C LEU A 278 -19.35 -17.91 -34.45
N LEU A 279 -20.13 -16.83 -34.45
CA LEU A 279 -21.22 -16.64 -35.40
C LEU A 279 -20.70 -16.50 -36.85
N ALA A 280 -19.61 -15.75 -37.05
CA ALA A 280 -18.97 -15.63 -38.35
C ALA A 280 -18.38 -16.97 -38.84
N GLU A 281 -17.82 -17.78 -37.93
CA GLU A 281 -17.36 -19.13 -38.24
C GLU A 281 -18.52 -20.04 -38.64
N LEU A 282 -19.61 -20.04 -37.86
CA LEU A 282 -20.81 -20.82 -38.14
C LEU A 282 -21.40 -20.49 -39.52
N ARG A 283 -21.46 -19.20 -39.92
CA ARG A 283 -21.89 -18.80 -41.28
C ARG A 283 -21.00 -19.37 -42.39
N ARG A 284 -19.72 -19.63 -42.10
CA ARG A 284 -18.73 -20.06 -43.11
C ARG A 284 -18.62 -21.58 -43.24
N THR A 285 -18.71 -22.31 -42.13
CA THR A 285 -18.43 -23.76 -42.07
C THR A 285 -19.66 -24.61 -41.76
N ASP A 286 -20.73 -24.02 -41.24
CA ASP A 286 -21.94 -24.72 -40.75
C ASP A 286 -21.60 -25.88 -39.80
N SER A 287 -20.54 -25.71 -39.00
CA SER A 287 -20.01 -26.77 -38.16
C SER A 287 -20.83 -26.91 -36.86
N PRO A 288 -21.25 -28.14 -36.48
CA PRO A 288 -21.96 -28.38 -35.23
C PRO A 288 -21.13 -28.02 -33.99
N GLU A 289 -19.80 -28.09 -34.08
CA GLU A 289 -18.87 -27.68 -33.02
C GLU A 289 -18.93 -26.17 -32.74
N ALA A 290 -18.91 -25.33 -33.79
CA ALA A 290 -19.05 -23.88 -33.64
C ALA A 290 -20.42 -23.49 -33.06
N ARG A 291 -21.48 -24.22 -33.44
CA ARG A 291 -22.82 -24.03 -32.87
C ARG A 291 -22.86 -24.36 -31.37
N ALA A 292 -22.24 -25.46 -30.97
CA ALA A 292 -22.15 -25.86 -29.57
C ALA A 292 -21.32 -24.85 -28.74
N ALA A 293 -20.20 -24.38 -29.29
CA ALA A 293 -19.37 -23.35 -28.67
C ALA A 293 -20.12 -22.03 -28.52
N LEU A 294 -20.88 -21.60 -29.52
CA LEU A 294 -21.70 -20.39 -29.49
C LEU A 294 -22.78 -20.47 -28.40
N LEU A 295 -23.49 -21.61 -28.30
CA LEU A 295 -24.48 -21.84 -27.24
C LEU A 295 -23.85 -21.88 -25.84
N ALA A 296 -22.61 -22.37 -25.72
CA ALA A 296 -21.86 -22.33 -24.46
C ALA A 296 -21.43 -20.90 -24.09
N ALA A 297 -20.96 -20.11 -25.06
CA ALA A 297 -20.65 -18.68 -24.86
C ALA A 297 -21.90 -17.87 -24.48
N LEU A 298 -23.05 -18.16 -25.10
CA LEU A 298 -24.31 -17.50 -24.79
C LEU A 298 -24.78 -17.79 -23.35
N ARG A 299 -24.68 -19.04 -22.88
CA ARG A 299 -24.99 -19.40 -21.49
C ARG A 299 -24.09 -18.65 -20.49
N ARG A 300 -22.79 -18.53 -20.81
CA ARG A 300 -21.85 -17.72 -20.01
C ARG A 300 -22.26 -16.23 -19.99
N ALA A 301 -22.64 -15.68 -21.15
CA ALA A 301 -23.10 -14.29 -21.25
C ALA A 301 -24.41 -14.04 -20.47
N GLN A 302 -25.37 -14.97 -20.53
CA GLN A 302 -26.60 -14.92 -19.73
C GLN A 302 -26.31 -14.95 -18.21
N ALA A 303 -25.38 -15.81 -17.77
CA ALA A 303 -24.97 -15.86 -16.38
C ALA A 303 -24.33 -14.53 -15.92
N ARG A 304 -23.39 -14.00 -16.70
CA ARG A 304 -22.72 -12.71 -16.40
C ARG A 304 -23.68 -11.52 -16.46
N ALA A 305 -24.63 -11.49 -17.39
CA ALA A 305 -25.64 -10.44 -17.45
C ALA A 305 -26.60 -10.49 -16.24
N ALA A 306 -26.95 -11.68 -15.76
CA ALA A 306 -27.75 -11.85 -14.54
C ALA A 306 -26.96 -11.41 -13.29
N GLU A 307 -25.68 -11.75 -13.21
CA GLU A 307 -24.78 -11.31 -12.14
C GLU A 307 -24.63 -9.78 -12.12
N LEU A 308 -24.39 -9.16 -13.29
CA LEU A 308 -24.32 -7.70 -13.40
C LEU A 308 -25.61 -7.03 -12.92
N ALA A 309 -26.77 -7.55 -13.31
CA ALA A 309 -28.06 -7.04 -12.85
C ALA A 309 -28.23 -7.15 -11.32
N GLN A 310 -27.76 -8.25 -10.72
CA GLN A 310 -27.74 -8.40 -9.26
C GLN A 310 -26.80 -7.40 -8.59
N ARG A 311 -25.59 -7.19 -9.12
CA ARG A 311 -24.63 -6.21 -8.60
C ARG A 311 -25.19 -4.79 -8.67
N ILE A 312 -25.78 -4.40 -9.80
CA ILE A 312 -26.43 -3.08 -9.93
C ILE A 312 -27.61 -2.92 -8.98
N ALA A 313 -28.43 -3.97 -8.80
CA ALA A 313 -29.53 -3.92 -7.84
C ALA A 313 -29.04 -3.77 -6.39
N ALA A 314 -27.93 -4.42 -6.03
CA ALA A 314 -27.32 -4.27 -4.71
C ALA A 314 -26.73 -2.86 -4.50
N MET A 315 -26.17 -2.24 -5.55
CA MET A 315 -25.64 -0.88 -5.49
C MET A 315 -26.70 0.18 -5.16
N GLY A 316 -27.96 -0.02 -5.57
CA GLY A 316 -29.02 0.99 -5.40
C GLY A 316 -29.34 1.40 -3.96
N ASN A 317 -28.86 0.65 -2.96
CA ASN A 317 -29.02 1.00 -1.54
C ASN A 317 -27.83 1.80 -0.98
N ASP A 318 -26.63 1.64 -1.54
CA ASP A 318 -25.38 2.12 -0.93
C ASP A 318 -24.68 3.17 -1.81
N VAL A 319 -24.89 3.16 -3.13
CA VAL A 319 -24.36 4.19 -4.04
C VAL A 319 -25.38 5.33 -4.15
N PRO A 320 -24.99 6.59 -3.89
CA PRO A 320 -25.92 7.71 -4.03
C PRO A 320 -26.49 7.81 -5.45
N SER A 321 -27.81 7.98 -5.54
CA SER A 321 -28.54 8.03 -6.81
C SER A 321 -28.16 9.23 -7.70
N GLU A 322 -27.46 10.21 -7.15
CA GLU A 322 -26.88 11.33 -7.91
C GLU A 322 -25.75 10.89 -8.85
N PHE A 323 -25.00 9.83 -8.51
CA PHE A 323 -23.90 9.29 -9.32
C PHE A 323 -24.35 8.14 -10.23
N LEU A 324 -25.35 7.36 -9.79
CA LEU A 324 -25.81 6.17 -10.50
C LEU A 324 -27.24 6.37 -11.01
N ASN A 325 -27.40 6.68 -12.29
CA ASN A 325 -28.71 6.68 -12.95
C ASN A 325 -29.14 5.25 -13.32
N THR A 326 -29.54 4.46 -12.32
CA THR A 326 -29.93 3.05 -12.48
C THR A 326 -31.07 2.85 -13.47
N ASP A 327 -31.96 3.84 -13.59
CA ASP A 327 -33.11 3.80 -14.51
C ASP A 327 -32.70 3.94 -15.98
N ALA A 328 -31.48 4.42 -16.25
CA ALA A 328 -30.93 4.54 -17.60
C ALA A 328 -30.16 3.29 -18.05
N LEU A 329 -29.91 2.32 -17.18
CA LEU A 329 -29.15 1.10 -17.50
C LEU A 329 -30.05 0.07 -18.21
N PRO A 330 -29.73 -0.37 -19.45
CA PRO A 330 -30.57 -1.26 -20.25
C PRO A 330 -30.51 -2.74 -19.84
N GLN A 331 -30.78 -3.05 -18.56
CA GLN A 331 -30.67 -4.41 -18.01
C GLN A 331 -31.67 -5.39 -18.64
N ARG A 332 -32.92 -4.96 -18.80
CA ARG A 332 -33.98 -5.81 -19.38
C ARG A 332 -33.71 -6.06 -20.86
N GLU A 333 -33.32 -5.02 -21.57
CA GLU A 333 -32.98 -5.05 -22.98
C GLU A 333 -31.79 -5.98 -23.24
N THR A 334 -30.80 -6.01 -22.34
CA THR A 334 -29.66 -6.96 -22.37
C THR A 334 -30.12 -8.41 -22.24
N GLN A 335 -31.01 -8.70 -21.30
CA GLN A 335 -31.57 -10.05 -21.14
C GLN A 335 -32.41 -10.45 -22.35
N ASP A 336 -33.19 -9.52 -22.90
CA ASP A 336 -34.04 -9.77 -24.05
C ASP A 336 -33.22 -10.00 -25.33
N ALA A 337 -32.13 -9.26 -25.53
CA ALA A 337 -31.20 -9.48 -26.64
C ALA A 337 -30.54 -10.87 -26.57
N LEU A 338 -30.10 -11.30 -25.38
CA LEU A 338 -29.52 -12.63 -25.18
C LEU A 338 -30.54 -13.76 -25.42
N ARG A 339 -31.80 -13.58 -25.02
CA ARG A 339 -32.88 -14.53 -25.31
C ARG A 339 -33.21 -14.59 -26.80
N ALA A 340 -33.33 -13.43 -27.45
CA ALA A 340 -33.56 -13.35 -28.88
C ALA A 340 -32.44 -14.02 -29.69
N MET A 341 -31.19 -13.90 -29.22
CA MET A 341 -30.05 -14.59 -29.81
C MET A 341 -30.15 -16.12 -29.63
N GLN A 342 -30.58 -16.60 -28.46
CA GLN A 342 -30.80 -18.03 -28.23
C GLN A 342 -31.85 -18.59 -29.20
N ASP A 343 -33.01 -17.94 -29.26
CA ASP A 343 -34.12 -18.33 -30.13
C ASP A 343 -33.69 -18.33 -31.61
N ALA A 344 -32.92 -17.32 -32.03
CA ALA A 344 -32.40 -17.22 -33.40
C ALA A 344 -31.44 -18.37 -33.74
N ILE A 345 -30.53 -18.73 -32.83
CA ILE A 345 -29.62 -19.86 -33.03
C ILE A 345 -30.43 -21.16 -33.10
N GLU A 346 -31.37 -21.38 -32.18
CA GLU A 346 -32.21 -22.59 -32.12
C GLU A 346 -33.02 -22.80 -33.40
N ASN A 347 -33.54 -21.71 -33.98
CA ASN A 347 -34.32 -21.71 -35.24
C ASN A 347 -33.47 -21.64 -36.51
N ASP A 348 -32.14 -21.63 -36.39
CA ASP A 348 -31.19 -21.54 -37.51
C ASP A 348 -31.28 -20.22 -38.32
N ASP A 349 -31.75 -19.14 -37.68
CA ASP A 349 -31.85 -17.79 -38.26
C ASP A 349 -30.60 -16.97 -37.90
N LEU A 350 -29.53 -17.14 -38.69
CA LEU A 350 -28.26 -16.45 -38.47
C LEU A 350 -28.36 -14.92 -38.63
N ASP A 351 -29.28 -14.43 -39.47
CA ASP A 351 -29.47 -12.99 -39.67
C ASP A 351 -30.21 -12.36 -38.49
N ALA A 352 -31.09 -13.10 -37.80
CA ALA A 352 -31.68 -12.67 -36.54
C ALA A 352 -30.66 -12.70 -35.39
N ALA A 353 -29.79 -13.71 -35.35
CA ALA A 353 -28.73 -13.80 -34.34
C ALA A 353 -27.75 -12.61 -34.44
N GLU A 354 -27.39 -12.20 -35.66
CA GLU A 354 -26.50 -11.06 -35.90
C GLU A 354 -27.14 -9.73 -35.45
N ARG A 355 -28.45 -9.55 -35.68
CA ARG A 355 -29.19 -8.38 -35.18
C ARG A 355 -29.24 -8.34 -33.66
N ALA A 356 -29.55 -9.47 -33.01
CA ALA A 356 -29.57 -9.56 -31.55
C ALA A 356 -28.19 -9.26 -30.94
N LEU A 357 -27.11 -9.72 -31.59
CA LEU A 357 -25.74 -9.45 -31.15
C LEU A 357 -25.34 -7.97 -31.29
N ALA A 358 -25.78 -7.30 -32.37
CA ALA A 358 -25.58 -5.86 -32.55
C ALA A 358 -26.40 -5.02 -31.54
N ASP A 359 -27.57 -5.50 -31.15
CA ASP A 359 -28.38 -4.88 -30.09
C ASP A 359 -27.69 -5.01 -28.72
N LEU A 360 -27.16 -6.21 -28.43
CA LEU A 360 -26.36 -6.48 -27.23
C LEU A 360 -25.11 -5.59 -27.17
N GLU A 361 -24.40 -5.39 -28.29
CA GLU A 361 -23.24 -4.48 -28.36
C GLU A 361 -23.58 -3.07 -27.88
N ARG A 362 -24.64 -2.47 -28.44
CA ARG A 362 -25.05 -1.10 -28.08
C ARG A 362 -25.44 -0.98 -26.60
N GLN A 363 -26.06 -2.01 -26.05
CA GLN A 363 -26.47 -2.03 -24.65
C GLN A 363 -25.26 -2.16 -23.71
N ILE A 364 -24.29 -3.02 -24.04
CA ILE A 364 -23.06 -3.17 -23.27
C ILE A 364 -22.23 -1.88 -23.30
N GLU A 365 -22.10 -1.24 -24.46
CA GLU A 365 -21.39 0.05 -24.58
C GLU A 365 -22.06 1.15 -23.73
N ALA A 366 -23.39 1.24 -23.76
CA ALA A 366 -24.14 2.19 -22.94
C ALA A 366 -23.94 1.93 -21.43
N MET A 367 -23.96 0.66 -21.00
CA MET A 367 -23.69 0.28 -19.61
C MET A 367 -22.26 0.61 -19.21
N ALA A 368 -21.26 0.22 -20.01
CA ALA A 368 -19.85 0.49 -19.72
C ALA A 368 -19.55 1.99 -19.62
N GLY A 369 -20.13 2.79 -20.52
CA GLY A 369 -20.02 4.25 -20.47
C GLY A 369 -20.67 4.86 -19.24
N ALA A 370 -21.85 4.40 -18.85
CA ALA A 370 -22.54 4.87 -17.65
C ALA A 370 -21.78 4.51 -16.36
N LEU A 371 -21.26 3.28 -16.26
CA LEU A 371 -20.49 2.83 -15.09
C LEU A 371 -19.15 3.57 -14.98
N SER A 372 -18.42 3.74 -16.08
CA SER A 372 -17.17 4.50 -16.09
C SER A 372 -17.40 5.99 -15.80
N GLY A 373 -18.51 6.56 -16.29
CA GLY A 373 -18.91 7.93 -15.95
C GLY A 373 -19.23 8.10 -14.46
N ALA A 374 -20.01 7.17 -13.89
CA ALA A 374 -20.35 7.17 -12.46
C ALA A 374 -19.09 7.01 -11.58
N GLU A 375 -18.15 6.15 -11.98
CA GLU A 375 -16.87 5.99 -11.28
C GLU A 375 -16.07 7.30 -11.30
N GLY A 376 -15.97 7.95 -12.45
CA GLY A 376 -15.26 9.23 -12.60
C GLY A 376 -15.90 10.36 -11.79
N GLU A 377 -17.23 10.50 -11.83
CA GLU A 377 -17.95 11.52 -11.06
C GLU A 377 -17.82 11.29 -9.54
N LEU A 378 -17.91 10.04 -9.09
CA LEU A 378 -17.70 9.69 -7.69
C LEU A 378 -16.25 9.93 -7.27
N ALA A 379 -15.28 9.52 -8.09
CA ALA A 379 -13.86 9.75 -7.86
C ALA A 379 -13.54 11.24 -7.71
N ASP A 380 -13.99 12.06 -8.66
CA ASP A 380 -13.77 13.51 -8.65
C ASP A 380 -14.44 14.19 -7.45
N ALA A 381 -15.66 13.77 -7.09
CA ALA A 381 -16.42 14.38 -6.01
C ALA A 381 -15.91 13.99 -4.61
N ARG A 382 -15.54 12.72 -4.41
CA ARG A 382 -15.21 12.15 -3.09
C ARG A 382 -13.72 12.04 -2.81
N PHE A 383 -12.92 11.79 -3.85
CA PHE A 383 -11.48 11.57 -3.72
C PHE A 383 -10.65 12.65 -4.45
N GLY A 384 -11.25 13.42 -5.35
CA GLY A 384 -10.57 14.46 -6.13
C GLY A 384 -9.84 15.51 -5.28
N PRO A 385 -10.41 16.02 -4.16
CA PRO A 385 -9.68 16.89 -3.24
C PRO A 385 -8.41 16.23 -2.68
N ARG A 386 -8.48 14.95 -2.28
CA ARG A 386 -7.35 14.17 -1.78
C ARG A 386 -6.31 13.86 -2.84
N GLU A 387 -6.72 13.45 -4.04
CA GLU A 387 -5.80 13.22 -5.16
C GLU A 387 -5.04 14.50 -5.52
N ARG A 388 -5.72 15.65 -5.55
CA ARG A 388 -5.06 16.95 -5.76
C ARG A 388 -4.08 17.29 -4.65
N ALA A 389 -4.47 17.11 -3.39
CA ALA A 389 -3.59 17.37 -2.26
C ALA A 389 -2.37 16.42 -2.25
N MET A 390 -2.53 15.16 -2.66
CA MET A 390 -1.42 14.21 -2.84
C MET A 390 -0.50 14.62 -3.99
N ALA A 391 -1.05 15.05 -5.13
CA ALA A 391 -0.26 15.56 -6.24
C ALA A 391 0.55 16.80 -5.84
N GLU A 392 -0.05 17.73 -5.09
CA GLU A 392 0.64 18.89 -4.52
C GLU A 392 1.73 18.49 -3.53
N ALA A 393 1.49 17.49 -2.67
CA ALA A 393 2.50 16.97 -1.76
C ALA A 393 3.67 16.30 -2.49
N MET A 394 3.40 15.53 -3.55
CA MET A 394 4.44 14.92 -4.39
C MET A 394 5.28 15.96 -5.13
N ASP A 395 4.65 17.01 -5.67
CA ASP A 395 5.37 18.11 -6.32
C ASP A 395 6.26 18.88 -5.31
N ALA A 396 5.74 19.14 -4.12
CA ALA A 396 6.50 19.75 -3.03
C ALA A 396 7.69 18.88 -2.59
N LEU A 397 7.51 17.56 -2.51
CA LEU A 397 8.59 16.61 -2.19
C LEU A 397 9.67 16.58 -3.28
N ALA A 398 9.28 16.54 -4.56
CA ALA A 398 10.21 16.58 -5.69
C ALA A 398 11.01 17.90 -5.72
N GLY A 399 10.36 19.02 -5.37
CA GLY A 399 11.00 20.31 -5.18
C GLY A 399 12.06 20.27 -4.06
N LEU A 400 11.72 19.69 -2.90
CA LEU A 400 12.63 19.54 -1.77
C LEU A 400 13.85 18.66 -2.11
N GLU A 401 13.63 17.52 -2.79
CA GLU A 401 14.71 16.62 -3.22
C GLU A 401 15.69 17.34 -4.16
N THR A 402 15.17 18.14 -5.08
CA THR A 402 15.97 18.93 -6.02
C THR A 402 16.85 19.95 -5.29
N GLU A 403 16.31 20.66 -4.31
CA GLU A 403 17.07 21.62 -3.51
C GLU A 403 18.15 20.94 -2.64
N GLN A 404 17.84 19.80 -2.02
CA GLN A 404 18.81 19.01 -1.24
C GLN A 404 19.96 18.50 -2.10
N ARG A 405 19.66 17.94 -3.28
CA ARG A 405 20.69 17.50 -4.24
C ARG A 405 21.57 18.66 -4.68
N GLY A 406 20.97 19.81 -4.99
CA GLY A 406 21.71 21.03 -5.32
C GLY A 406 22.59 21.55 -4.18
N LEU A 407 22.15 21.45 -2.93
CA LEU A 407 22.96 21.81 -1.76
C LEU A 407 24.14 20.85 -1.55
N ALA A 408 23.93 19.55 -1.71
CA ALA A 408 24.96 18.53 -1.58
C ALA A 408 26.06 18.71 -2.64
N GLU A 409 25.69 18.92 -3.91
CA GLU A 409 26.63 19.15 -5.01
C GLU A 409 27.47 20.41 -4.80
N ARG A 410 26.86 21.50 -4.33
CA ARG A 410 27.58 22.75 -4.00
C ARG A 410 28.55 22.57 -2.84
N SER A 411 28.12 21.89 -1.77
CA SER A 411 28.97 21.58 -0.61
C SER A 411 30.15 20.70 -1.00
N GLU A 412 29.94 19.73 -1.89
CA GLU A 412 31.01 18.90 -2.43
C GLU A 412 31.98 19.70 -3.32
N GLY A 413 31.44 20.54 -4.22
CA GLY A 413 32.24 21.43 -5.06
C GLY A 413 33.12 22.37 -4.23
N LEU A 414 32.58 22.93 -3.15
CA LEU A 414 33.33 23.77 -2.22
C LEU A 414 34.46 23.00 -1.53
N ARG A 415 34.19 21.82 -0.98
CA ARG A 415 35.21 21.01 -0.30
C ARG A 415 36.37 20.67 -1.23
N ARG A 416 36.08 20.37 -2.50
CA ARG A 416 37.11 20.14 -3.52
C ARG A 416 37.94 21.41 -3.79
N ASP A 417 37.29 22.54 -3.97
CA ASP A 417 37.91 23.85 -4.23
C ASP A 417 38.80 24.32 -3.05
N ALA A 418 38.35 24.08 -1.81
CA ALA A 418 39.11 24.36 -0.58
C ALA A 418 40.28 23.40 -0.41
N ALA A 419 40.09 22.10 -0.64
CA ALA A 419 41.16 21.11 -0.56
C ALA A 419 42.27 21.40 -1.57
N GLU A 420 41.93 21.83 -2.79
CA GLU A 420 42.92 22.23 -3.80
C GLU A 420 43.77 23.43 -3.34
N ARG A 421 43.16 24.41 -2.65
CA ARG A 421 43.89 25.56 -2.10
C ARG A 421 44.78 25.19 -0.91
N ALA A 422 44.32 24.29 -0.05
CA ALA A 422 45.13 23.75 1.05
C ALA A 422 46.37 23.02 0.52
N LEU A 423 46.20 22.21 -0.53
CA LEU A 423 47.30 21.53 -1.22
C LEU A 423 48.31 22.53 -1.81
N ARG A 424 47.83 23.57 -2.52
CA ARG A 424 48.71 24.62 -3.07
C ARG A 424 49.51 25.34 -1.98
N ALA A 425 48.88 25.63 -0.84
CA ALA A 425 49.56 26.23 0.30
C ALA A 425 50.64 25.30 0.89
N ARG A 426 50.35 24.00 1.00
CA ARG A 426 51.31 23.00 1.47
C ARG A 426 52.49 22.85 0.52
N ASP A 427 52.24 22.73 -0.78
CA ASP A 427 53.30 22.63 -1.79
C ASP A 427 54.26 23.84 -1.75
N ALA A 428 53.74 25.04 -1.47
CA ALA A 428 54.56 26.22 -1.27
C ALA A 428 55.43 26.16 0.00
N LEU A 429 54.94 25.54 1.08
CA LEU A 429 55.71 25.33 2.32
C LEU A 429 56.76 24.22 2.17
N ASP A 430 56.46 23.17 1.40
CA ASP A 430 57.39 22.05 1.13
C ASP A 430 58.56 22.48 0.25
N ALA A 431 58.40 23.54 -0.53
CA ALA A 431 59.47 24.17 -1.30
C ALA A 431 60.44 25.02 -0.44
N ILE A 432 60.22 25.13 0.88
CA ILE A 432 61.11 25.89 1.79
C ILE A 432 62.24 24.97 2.29
N PRO A 433 63.52 25.28 1.99
CA PRO A 433 64.66 24.48 2.44
C PRO A 433 64.92 24.62 3.94
N GLU A 434 64.77 23.54 4.72
CA GLU A 434 64.89 23.55 6.18
C GLU A 434 66.29 23.86 6.72
N ASP A 435 67.32 23.55 5.93
CA ASP A 435 68.72 23.85 6.20
C ASP A 435 69.04 25.36 6.13
N ALA A 436 68.21 26.12 5.42
CA ALA A 436 68.27 27.58 5.36
C ALA A 436 67.60 28.28 6.56
N LEU A 437 66.84 27.53 7.39
CA LEU A 437 66.02 28.08 8.47
C LEU A 437 66.72 28.06 9.84
N GLY A 438 66.45 29.10 10.64
CA GLY A 438 66.77 29.10 12.06
C GLY A 438 65.90 28.09 12.83
N PRO A 439 66.28 27.69 14.06
CA PRO A 439 65.51 26.74 14.86
C PRO A 439 64.05 27.18 15.10
N TYR A 440 63.82 28.48 15.25
CA TYR A 440 62.50 29.06 15.46
C TYR A 440 61.63 29.00 14.19
N ASP A 441 62.17 29.41 13.03
CA ASP A 441 61.45 29.38 11.76
C ASP A 441 61.10 27.95 11.32
N ARG A 442 61.95 26.98 11.67
CA ARG A 442 61.71 25.55 11.42
C ARG A 442 60.51 25.04 12.22
N GLU A 443 60.41 25.38 13.50
CA GLU A 443 59.26 25.02 14.34
C GLU A 443 57.96 25.66 13.84
N MET A 444 58.03 26.92 13.40
CA MET A 444 56.89 27.63 12.81
C MET A 444 56.45 27.00 11.48
N LEU A 445 57.39 26.61 10.62
CA LEU A 445 57.10 25.90 9.37
C LEU A 445 56.38 24.56 9.62
N ASP A 446 56.88 23.75 10.55
CA ASP A 446 56.27 22.47 10.91
C ASP A 446 54.85 22.65 11.47
N ARG A 447 54.64 23.71 12.28
CA ARG A 447 53.31 24.06 12.81
C ARG A 447 52.31 24.40 11.70
N VAL A 448 52.71 25.21 10.72
CA VAL A 448 51.83 25.57 9.59
C VAL A 448 51.51 24.34 8.73
N ARG A 449 52.50 23.48 8.46
CA ARG A 449 52.30 22.22 7.71
C ARG A 449 51.31 21.29 8.40
N GLN A 450 51.47 21.11 9.72
CA GLN A 450 50.55 20.28 10.48
C GLN A 450 49.13 20.85 10.44
N ARG A 451 48.97 22.16 10.63
CA ARG A 451 47.66 22.83 10.57
C ARG A 451 46.97 22.67 9.21
N LEU A 452 47.70 22.76 8.10
CA LEU A 452 47.13 22.51 6.77
C LEU A 452 46.72 21.04 6.55
N THR A 453 47.45 20.11 7.16
CA THR A 453 47.07 18.69 7.15
C THR A 453 45.76 18.49 7.92
N ASP A 454 45.65 19.11 9.10
CA ASP A 454 44.43 19.06 9.91
C ASP A 454 43.23 19.73 9.18
N VAL A 455 43.47 20.81 8.41
CA VAL A 455 42.46 21.41 7.52
C VAL A 455 42.01 20.43 6.44
N GLU A 456 42.93 19.72 5.79
CA GLU A 456 42.56 18.72 4.78
C GLU A 456 41.72 17.58 5.37
N ASP A 457 42.08 17.09 6.57
CA ASP A 457 41.37 16.02 7.24
C ASP A 457 39.97 16.45 7.71
N THR A 458 39.83 17.68 8.22
CA THR A 458 38.52 18.25 8.59
C THR A 458 37.63 18.50 7.37
N LEU A 459 38.21 18.95 6.24
CA LEU A 459 37.50 19.04 4.96
C LEU A 459 37.02 17.67 4.44
N ARG A 460 37.83 16.61 4.60
CA ARG A 460 37.43 15.23 4.27
C ARG A 460 36.32 14.74 5.20
N ALA A 461 36.40 15.06 6.49
CA ALA A 461 35.39 14.75 7.49
C ALA A 461 34.09 15.55 7.33
N GLY A 462 34.10 16.63 6.53
CA GLY A 462 32.93 17.45 6.25
C GLY A 462 32.68 18.56 7.28
N ASP A 463 33.58 18.77 8.24
CA ASP A 463 33.48 19.85 9.23
C ASP A 463 34.05 21.15 8.67
N LEU A 464 33.22 21.86 7.91
CA LEU A 464 33.58 23.14 7.30
C LEU A 464 33.85 24.24 8.34
N GLY A 465 33.19 24.18 9.50
CA GLY A 465 33.33 25.18 10.57
C GLY A 465 34.69 25.08 11.23
N GLU A 466 35.11 23.87 11.55
CA GLU A 466 36.43 23.57 12.08
C GLU A 466 37.52 23.84 11.05
N ALA A 467 37.34 23.38 9.80
CA ALA A 467 38.29 23.63 8.71
C ALA A 467 38.55 25.12 8.50
N ARG A 468 37.51 25.96 8.59
CA ARG A 468 37.65 27.42 8.51
C ARG A 468 38.49 27.99 9.65
N ARG A 469 38.23 27.56 10.89
CA ARG A 469 39.00 28.01 12.07
C ARG A 469 40.48 27.65 11.90
N MET A 470 40.75 26.40 11.54
CA MET A 470 42.11 25.90 11.31
C MET A 470 42.79 26.61 10.12
N ALA A 471 42.05 26.95 9.06
CA ALA A 471 42.59 27.70 7.91
C ALA A 471 42.97 29.14 8.28
N ALA A 472 42.16 29.83 9.09
CA ALA A 472 42.47 31.17 9.59
C ALA A 472 43.71 31.16 10.50
N GLU A 473 43.82 30.14 11.35
CA GLU A 473 44.98 29.88 12.20
C GLU A 473 46.24 29.58 11.39
N ALA A 474 46.14 28.73 10.36
CA ALA A 474 47.24 28.45 9.43
C ALA A 474 47.67 29.70 8.66
N HIS A 475 46.72 30.57 8.27
CA HIS A 475 47.03 31.83 7.61
C HIS A 475 47.80 32.80 8.52
N ALA A 476 47.40 32.92 9.79
CA ALA A 476 48.10 33.76 10.77
C ALA A 476 49.55 33.29 10.98
N ASP A 477 49.76 31.98 11.13
CA ASP A 477 51.09 31.40 11.32
C ASP A 477 51.95 31.53 10.05
N ALA A 478 51.38 31.27 8.86
CA ALA A 478 52.07 31.44 7.58
C ALA A 478 52.49 32.89 7.34
N THR A 479 51.66 33.84 7.76
CA THR A 479 51.98 35.28 7.69
C THR A 479 53.09 35.67 8.65
N GLY A 480 53.12 35.10 9.86
CA GLY A 480 54.22 35.27 10.80
C GLY A 480 55.54 34.76 10.21
N LEU A 481 55.54 33.52 9.72
CA LEU A 481 56.68 32.89 9.07
C LEU A 481 57.19 33.70 7.88
N ALA A 482 56.30 34.19 7.01
CA ALA A 482 56.70 35.01 5.85
C ALA A 482 57.41 36.29 6.27
N ARG A 483 56.90 37.01 7.29
CA ARG A 483 57.51 38.25 7.80
C ARG A 483 58.88 38.00 8.42
N ASP A 484 59.02 36.94 9.21
CA ASP A 484 60.28 36.59 9.88
C ASP A 484 61.36 36.20 8.86
N LEU A 485 60.98 35.48 7.80
CA LEU A 485 61.89 35.14 6.71
C LEU A 485 62.24 36.33 5.83
N GLU A 486 61.31 37.26 5.58
CA GLU A 486 61.60 38.52 4.88
C GLU A 486 62.61 39.38 5.67
N LEU A 487 62.41 39.52 6.98
CA LEU A 487 63.34 40.23 7.86
C LEU A 487 64.71 39.55 7.90
N SER A 488 64.73 38.22 7.99
CA SER A 488 65.96 37.44 7.96
C SER A 488 66.71 37.56 6.63
N ALA A 489 65.99 37.59 5.50
CA ALA A 489 66.57 37.82 4.18
C ALA A 489 67.18 39.22 4.01
N LEU A 490 66.62 40.24 4.68
CA LEU A 490 67.16 41.61 4.70
C LEU A 490 68.42 41.73 5.59
N MET A 491 68.46 41.03 6.72
CA MET A 491 69.55 41.10 7.70
C MET A 491 70.72 40.17 7.37
N PHE A 492 70.44 39.03 6.74
CA PHE A 492 71.42 38.02 6.35
C PHE A 492 71.24 37.68 4.87
N ALA A 493 71.79 38.52 3.99
CA ALA A 493 71.81 38.28 2.54
C ALA A 493 72.63 37.02 2.12
N GLY A 494 73.16 36.25 3.08
CA GLY A 494 74.22 35.27 2.90
C GLY A 494 73.88 33.88 3.42
N ARG A 495 73.19 33.12 2.57
CA ARG A 495 73.30 31.65 2.43
C ARG A 495 72.87 31.28 1.01
N ASP A 496 73.65 31.72 0.02
CA ASP A 496 73.44 31.47 -1.41
C ASP A 496 72.02 31.79 -1.97
N GLY A 497 71.32 32.78 -1.39
CA GLY A 497 69.97 33.18 -1.82
C GLY A 497 68.82 32.31 -1.27
N GLN A 498 69.13 31.24 -0.54
CA GLN A 498 68.14 30.26 -0.04
C GLN A 498 67.12 30.87 0.94
N VAL A 499 67.54 31.83 1.77
CA VAL A 499 66.63 32.53 2.72
C VAL A 499 65.67 33.46 1.96
N ALA A 500 66.10 34.07 0.86
CA ALA A 500 65.23 34.88 0.01
C ALA A 500 64.25 34.02 -0.79
N ASP A 501 64.64 32.81 -1.21
CA ASP A 501 63.73 31.82 -1.78
C ASP A 501 62.72 31.29 -0.75
N ALA A 502 63.17 31.00 0.47
CA ALA A 502 62.31 30.63 1.60
C ALA A 502 61.26 31.70 1.91
N ALA A 503 61.66 32.98 1.94
CA ALA A 503 60.75 34.11 2.13
C ALA A 503 59.70 34.21 1.02
N ARG A 504 60.10 34.05 -0.26
CA ARG A 504 59.15 34.04 -1.40
C ARG A 504 58.15 32.88 -1.31
N ASN A 505 58.62 31.70 -0.93
CA ASN A 505 57.77 30.51 -0.81
C ASN A 505 56.81 30.62 0.39
N ALA A 506 57.27 31.16 1.52
CA ALA A 506 56.42 31.47 2.67
C ALA A 506 55.38 32.56 2.35
N GLN A 507 55.73 33.56 1.53
CA GLN A 507 54.77 34.57 1.06
C GLN A 507 53.69 33.94 0.16
N ARG A 508 54.05 33.02 -0.74
CA ARG A 508 53.08 32.26 -1.54
C ARG A 508 52.17 31.41 -0.67
N ALA A 509 52.73 30.72 0.32
CA ALA A 509 51.94 29.94 1.28
C ALA A 509 50.98 30.83 2.09
N SER A 510 51.41 32.01 2.54
CA SER A 510 50.56 33.00 3.21
C SER A 510 49.42 33.48 2.29
N GLN A 511 49.68 33.70 1.01
CA GLN A 511 48.64 34.05 0.04
C GLN A 511 47.65 32.90 -0.18
N SER A 512 48.12 31.67 -0.38
CA SER A 512 47.24 30.51 -0.60
C SER A 512 46.41 30.15 0.64
N THR A 513 46.96 30.30 1.85
CA THR A 513 46.21 30.14 3.11
C THR A 513 45.19 31.26 3.32
N ARG A 514 45.49 32.48 2.85
CA ARG A 514 44.52 33.58 2.83
C ARG A 514 43.35 33.27 1.91
N GLU A 515 43.63 32.87 0.67
CA GLU A 515 42.60 32.50 -0.31
C GLU A 515 41.76 31.31 0.17
N LEU A 516 42.38 30.34 0.86
CA LEU A 516 41.68 29.24 1.52
C LEU A 516 40.75 29.73 2.64
N SER A 517 41.25 30.60 3.52
CA SER A 517 40.48 31.17 4.62
C SER A 517 39.31 32.01 4.10
N GLU A 518 39.55 32.91 3.14
CA GLU A 518 38.52 33.74 2.51
C GLU A 518 37.45 32.87 1.83
N ARG A 519 37.85 31.79 1.14
CA ARG A 519 36.91 30.87 0.50
C ARG A 519 36.04 30.09 1.47
N LEU A 520 36.60 29.69 2.61
CA LEU A 520 35.87 29.01 3.69
C LEU A 520 35.01 30.00 4.51
N GLU A 521 35.41 31.27 4.56
CA GLU A 521 34.68 32.36 5.23
C GLU A 521 33.47 32.82 4.41
N ASP A 522 33.58 32.87 3.08
CA ASP A 522 32.50 33.20 2.15
C ASP A 522 31.26 32.27 2.28
N VAL A 523 31.43 31.06 2.83
CA VAL A 523 30.37 30.05 2.89
C VAL A 523 29.83 29.81 4.29
N LEU A 524 30.56 30.22 5.33
CA LEU A 524 30.12 30.09 6.72
C LEU A 524 30.12 31.46 7.40
N PRO A 525 29.05 32.27 7.23
CA PRO A 525 28.93 33.53 7.94
C PRO A 525 28.89 33.26 9.45
N ARG A 526 29.71 34.03 10.19
CA ARG A 526 29.85 33.91 11.65
C ARG A 526 28.51 34.19 12.33
N LEU A 527 27.86 33.15 12.85
CA LEU A 527 26.97 33.27 14.00
C LEU A 527 27.84 33.60 15.21
N GLY A 528 27.90 34.88 15.59
CA GLY A 528 28.60 35.28 16.81
C GLY A 528 29.06 36.73 16.82
N GLU A 529 28.16 37.59 17.31
CA GLU A 529 28.39 38.89 17.94
C GLU A 529 28.91 40.06 17.06
N HIS A 530 28.05 41.09 16.95
CA HIS A 530 28.20 42.45 16.38
C HIS A 530 27.76 42.63 14.91
N LEU A 531 26.44 42.71 14.69
CA LEU A 531 25.82 43.12 13.43
C LEU A 531 25.94 44.64 13.22
N ALA A 532 26.63 45.07 12.16
CA ALA A 532 26.58 46.45 11.64
C ALA A 532 25.63 46.55 10.43
N ASP A 533 25.07 47.74 10.18
CA ASP A 533 23.97 48.01 9.23
C ASP A 533 24.23 47.59 7.76
N GLU A 534 25.50 47.46 7.34
CA GLU A 534 25.89 47.03 6.00
C GLU A 534 25.73 45.51 5.78
N GLU A 535 25.76 44.70 6.85
CA GLU A 535 25.68 43.23 6.80
C GLU A 535 24.23 42.71 6.67
N ARG A 536 23.21 43.56 6.90
CA ARG A 536 21.79 43.23 6.61
C ARG A 536 21.49 43.06 5.12
N GLN A 537 22.34 43.59 4.24
CA GLN A 537 22.15 43.48 2.79
C GLN A 537 22.69 42.15 2.24
N GLN A 538 23.72 41.55 2.85
CA GLN A 538 24.35 40.30 2.39
C GLN A 538 23.68 39.03 2.93
N LEU A 539 23.03 39.10 4.10
CA LEU A 539 22.12 38.05 4.60
C LEU A 539 20.99 37.68 3.60
N ARG A 540 20.74 38.52 2.59
CA ARG A 540 19.69 38.32 1.58
C ARG A 540 20.02 37.30 0.48
N GLY A 541 21.23 36.73 0.44
CA GLY A 541 21.64 35.77 -0.60
C GLY A 541 21.17 34.33 -0.33
N ASP A 542 21.42 33.83 0.88
CA ASP A 542 21.13 32.44 1.26
C ASP A 542 19.97 32.29 2.24
N ALA A 543 19.64 33.33 3.02
CA ALA A 543 18.42 33.34 3.83
C ALA A 543 17.15 33.07 3.00
N PRO A 544 16.97 33.61 1.77
CA PRO A 544 15.77 33.29 0.99
C PRO A 544 15.66 31.81 0.64
N ARG A 545 16.77 31.07 0.56
CA ARG A 545 16.78 29.65 0.16
C ARG A 545 16.59 28.71 1.34
N GLN A 546 17.19 29.01 2.50
CA GLN A 546 16.84 28.33 3.74
C GLN A 546 15.39 28.62 4.12
N THR A 547 14.95 29.86 4.01
CA THR A 547 13.54 30.23 4.16
C THR A 547 12.68 29.50 3.13
N ALA A 548 13.05 29.43 1.85
CA ALA A 548 12.28 28.69 0.84
C ALA A 548 12.24 27.17 1.10
N THR A 549 13.31 26.58 1.62
CA THR A 549 13.38 25.14 1.97
C THR A 549 12.55 24.85 3.21
N ASN A 550 12.63 25.70 4.24
CA ASN A 550 11.79 25.61 5.42
C ASN A 550 10.31 25.87 5.09
N GLU A 551 10.00 26.84 4.23
CA GLU A 551 8.66 27.09 3.73
C GLU A 551 8.14 25.93 2.86
N ALA A 552 9.00 25.30 2.05
CA ALA A 552 8.63 24.13 1.25
C ALA A 552 8.38 22.90 2.13
N ALA A 553 9.23 22.66 3.14
CA ALA A 553 9.03 21.61 4.14
C ALA A 553 7.77 21.87 4.98
N GLN A 554 7.50 23.12 5.34
CA GLN A 554 6.28 23.51 6.05
C GLN A 554 5.03 23.29 5.17
N ARG A 555 5.05 23.74 3.91
CA ARG A 555 3.97 23.47 2.95
C ARG A 555 3.75 21.98 2.74
N LEU A 556 4.82 21.19 2.70
CA LEU A 556 4.75 19.73 2.57
C LEU A 556 4.13 19.07 3.82
N ALA A 557 4.52 19.52 5.02
CA ALA A 557 3.93 19.06 6.28
C ALA A 557 2.45 19.46 6.40
N GLU A 558 2.10 20.68 5.98
CA GLU A 558 0.73 21.17 5.91
C GLU A 558 -0.10 20.38 4.90
N ALA A 559 0.46 20.06 3.72
CA ALA A 559 -0.20 19.23 2.71
C ALA A 559 -0.42 17.80 3.24
N PHE A 560 0.57 17.20 3.90
CA PHE A 560 0.42 15.86 4.49
C PHE A 560 -0.58 15.80 5.66
N ARG A 561 -0.76 16.92 6.37
CA ARG A 561 -1.79 17.10 7.41
C ARG A 561 -3.14 17.51 6.86
N ALA A 562 -3.22 17.97 5.61
CA ALA A 562 -4.49 18.36 5.03
C ALA A 562 -5.44 17.15 5.11
N GLU A 563 -6.66 17.41 5.58
CA GLU A 563 -7.73 16.43 5.69
C GLU A 563 -8.82 16.72 4.64
N PRO A 564 -8.51 16.69 3.32
CA PRO A 564 -9.48 17.01 2.27
C PRO A 564 -10.76 16.17 2.36
N ASP A 565 -10.66 14.95 2.86
CA ASP A 565 -11.77 14.00 3.04
C ASP A 565 -11.90 13.57 4.52
N GLY A 566 -11.60 14.46 5.48
CA GLY A 566 -11.63 14.15 6.92
C GLY A 566 -10.47 13.26 7.40
N GLN A 567 -9.54 12.90 6.51
CA GLN A 567 -8.35 12.13 6.84
C GLN A 567 -7.06 12.73 6.29
N PRO A 568 -5.98 12.75 7.09
CA PRO A 568 -4.70 13.26 6.65
C PRO A 568 -4.15 12.39 5.50
N LEU A 569 -3.45 13.02 4.56
CA LEU A 569 -2.79 12.28 3.47
C LEU A 569 -1.73 11.31 4.01
N SER A 570 -0.91 11.78 4.94
CA SER A 570 0.07 10.95 5.65
C SER A 570 0.53 11.64 6.94
N PRO A 571 -0.04 11.29 8.10
CA PRO A 571 0.37 11.90 9.36
C PRO A 571 1.81 11.52 9.75
N GLU A 572 2.26 10.31 9.40
CA GLU A 572 3.64 9.86 9.64
C GLU A 572 4.65 10.65 8.79
N SER A 573 4.31 10.94 7.53
CA SER A 573 5.16 11.77 6.67
C SER A 573 5.16 13.22 7.13
N ALA A 574 4.04 13.75 7.63
CA ALA A 574 4.00 15.09 8.21
C ALA A 574 4.90 15.21 9.45
N ASP A 575 4.83 14.24 10.36
CA ASP A 575 5.66 14.20 11.57
C ASP A 575 7.15 14.04 11.21
N ALA A 576 7.47 13.16 10.26
CA ALA A 576 8.84 12.99 9.77
C ALA A 576 9.40 14.25 9.10
N VAL A 577 8.57 14.98 8.33
CA VAL A 577 8.96 16.25 7.70
C VAL A 577 9.19 17.32 8.77
N ASP A 578 8.39 17.37 9.83
CA ASP A 578 8.58 18.32 10.92
C ASP A 578 9.79 17.99 11.81
N GLU A 579 10.06 16.71 12.08
CA GLU A 579 11.30 16.28 12.74
C GLU A 579 12.52 16.67 11.90
N ALA A 580 12.47 16.43 10.59
CA ALA A 580 13.53 16.82 9.67
C ALA A 580 13.72 18.35 9.65
N ARG A 581 12.63 19.12 9.60
CA ARG A 581 12.66 20.60 9.65
C ARG A 581 13.27 21.11 10.96
N THR A 582 12.88 20.53 12.09
CA THR A 582 13.39 20.92 13.42
C THR A 582 14.87 20.56 13.58
N ALA A 583 15.39 19.60 12.82
CA ALA A 583 16.81 19.28 12.77
C ALA A 583 17.62 20.22 11.83
N MET A 584 16.94 21.02 11.00
CA MET A 584 17.57 21.99 10.08
C MET A 584 17.65 23.41 10.67
N ASP A 585 16.80 23.72 11.66
CA ASP A 585 16.83 24.93 12.49
C ASP A 585 17.84 24.80 13.66
#